data_AF-A0A2J8KE52-F1
#
_entry.id   AF-A0A2J8KE52-F1
#
_cell.length_a   1.000
_cell.length_b   1.000
_cell.length_c   1.000
_cell.angle_alpha   90.00
_cell.angle_beta   90.00
_cell.angle_gamma   90.00
#
_symmetry.space_group_name_H-M   'P 1'
#
loop_
_entity.id
_entity.type
_entity.pdbx_description
1 polymer ?
#
loop_
_entity_poly.entity_id
_entity_poly.type
_entity_poly.pdbx_seq_one_letter_code
_entity_poly.pdbx_strand_id
1 'polypeptide(L)'
;TQMNSFLLSTASQQEIATLDNKIHETIETINQLKTQREFMLSFARDPQGFINDWLQSQCRDLKTMTDVVGNPEEERRAEFYFQPWAQEAVCRYFYSKVQQRRQELEQALGIRNT
;
A
#
# COMPACT_ATOMS: atom_id res chain seq x y z
N THR A 1 -13.00 14.95 56.87
CA THR A 1 -13.90 13.95 56.27
C THR A 1 -14.15 14.18 54.79
N GLN A 2 -14.55 15.38 54.33
CA GLN A 2 -14.75 15.68 52.90
C GLN A 2 -13.50 15.46 52.02
N MET A 3 -12.33 15.91 52.48
CA MET A 3 -11.06 15.79 51.75
C MET A 3 -10.63 14.33 51.52
N ASN A 4 -10.80 13.47 52.53
CA ASN A 4 -10.53 12.03 52.40
C ASN A 4 -11.49 11.36 51.39
N SER A 5 -12.75 11.77 51.36
CA SER A 5 -13.73 11.26 50.39
C SER A 5 -13.37 11.65 48.95
N PHE A 6 -12.83 12.86 48.74
CA PHE A 6 -12.38 13.33 47.43
C PHE A 6 -11.13 12.58 46.94
N LEU A 7 -10.13 12.40 47.83
CA LEU A 7 -8.93 11.64 47.48
C LEU A 7 -9.26 10.18 47.14
N LEU A 8 -10.19 9.56 47.87
CA LEU A 8 -10.70 8.22 47.56
C LEU A 8 -11.43 8.16 46.22
N SER A 9 -12.22 9.18 45.84
CA SER A 9 -12.91 9.19 44.54
C SER A 9 -11.92 9.35 43.39
N THR A 10 -10.91 10.21 43.55
CA THR A 10 -9.87 10.42 42.52
C THR A 10 -9.00 9.18 42.36
N ALA A 11 -8.63 8.52 43.46
CA ALA A 11 -7.92 7.24 43.42
C ALA A 11 -8.76 6.15 42.72
N SER A 12 -10.05 6.06 43.05
CA SER A 12 -10.97 5.12 42.39
C SER A 12 -11.11 5.40 40.88
N GLN A 13 -11.18 6.67 40.48
CA GLN A 13 -11.25 7.05 39.06
C GLN A 13 -9.95 6.68 38.31
N GLN A 14 -8.79 6.87 38.94
CA GLN A 14 -7.52 6.47 38.34
C GLN A 14 -7.42 4.95 38.16
N GLU A 15 -7.93 4.19 39.13
CA GLU A 15 -7.97 2.73 39.04
C GLU A 15 -8.93 2.26 37.94
N ILE A 16 -10.11 2.87 37.82
CA ILE A 16 -11.06 2.61 36.71
C ILE A 16 -10.39 2.87 35.36
N ALA A 17 -9.77 4.04 35.17
CA ALA A 17 -9.07 4.37 33.93
C ALA A 17 -7.93 3.38 33.62
N THR A 18 -7.24 2.89 34.65
CA THR A 18 -6.19 1.87 34.49
C THR A 18 -6.78 0.53 34.05
N LEU A 19 -7.92 0.13 34.62
CA LEU A 19 -8.63 -1.09 34.22
C LEU A 19 -9.18 -0.98 32.80
N ASP A 20 -9.73 0.18 32.41
CA ASP A 20 -10.22 0.43 31.05
C ASP A 20 -9.11 0.30 30.01
N ASN A 21 -7.92 0.84 30.28
CA ASN A 21 -6.75 0.67 29.41
C ASN A 21 -6.36 -0.80 29.28
N LYS A 22 -6.33 -1.56 30.39
CA LYS A 22 -6.02 -3.00 30.35
C LYS A 22 -7.05 -3.79 29.55
N ILE A 23 -8.33 -3.44 29.68
CA ILE A 23 -9.41 -4.05 28.89
C ILE A 23 -9.17 -3.77 27.40
N HIS A 24 -8.84 -2.52 27.05
CA HIS A 24 -8.55 -2.12 25.68
C HIS A 24 -7.37 -2.91 25.08
N GLU A 25 -6.23 -2.94 25.79
CA GLU A 25 -5.04 -3.69 25.38
C GLU A 25 -5.32 -5.20 25.24
N THR A 26 -6.12 -5.76 26.14
CA THR A 26 -6.51 -7.17 26.09
C THR A 26 -7.38 -7.45 24.86
N ILE A 27 -8.35 -6.58 24.56
CA ILE A 27 -9.19 -6.69 23.36
C ILE A 27 -8.34 -6.59 22.09
N GLU A 28 -7.40 -5.66 22.04
CA GLU A 28 -6.49 -5.51 20.92
C GLU A 28 -5.65 -6.79 20.71
N THR A 29 -5.09 -7.33 21.79
CA THR A 29 -4.33 -8.59 21.77
C THR A 29 -5.19 -9.76 21.26
N ILE A 30 -6.44 -9.87 21.71
CA ILE A 30 -7.38 -10.91 21.24
C ILE A 30 -7.61 -10.77 19.73
N ASN A 31 -7.81 -9.55 19.23
CA ASN A 31 -8.03 -9.31 17.80
C ASN A 31 -6.78 -9.67 16.97
N GLN A 32 -5.59 -9.31 17.44
CA GLN A 32 -4.33 -9.68 16.79
C GLN A 32 -4.16 -11.21 16.72
N LEU A 33 -4.40 -11.91 17.84
CA LEU A 33 -4.32 -13.37 17.89
C LEU A 33 -5.36 -14.04 17.00
N LYS A 34 -6.58 -13.49 16.92
CA LYS A 34 -7.62 -13.99 16.02
C LYS A 34 -7.18 -13.88 14.56
N THR A 35 -6.66 -12.73 14.14
CA THR A 35 -6.16 -12.52 12.78
C THR A 35 -5.00 -13.48 12.45
N GLN A 36 -4.04 -13.64 13.36
CA GLN A 36 -2.93 -14.59 13.19
C GLN A 36 -3.44 -16.04 13.06
N ARG A 37 -4.40 -16.43 13.89
CA ARG A 37 -5.01 -17.76 13.83
C ARG A 37 -5.72 -18.00 12.49
N GLU A 38 -6.51 -17.03 12.03
CA GLU A 38 -7.24 -17.12 10.76
C GLU A 38 -6.29 -17.21 9.56
N PHE A 39 -5.20 -16.44 9.60
CA PHE A 39 -4.12 -16.54 8.61
C PHE A 39 -3.52 -17.95 8.58
N MET A 40 -3.11 -18.49 9.73
CA MET A 40 -2.48 -19.81 9.80
C MET A 40 -3.43 -20.94 9.42
N LEU A 41 -4.72 -20.82 9.74
CA LEU A 41 -5.73 -21.78 9.31
C LEU A 41 -5.99 -21.72 7.80
N SER A 42 -5.96 -20.53 7.20
CA SER A 42 -6.09 -20.36 5.76
C SER A 42 -4.90 -20.99 5.04
N PHE A 43 -3.68 -20.76 5.54
CA PHE A 43 -2.47 -21.42 5.06
C PHE A 43 -2.56 -22.94 5.18
N ALA A 44 -2.97 -23.48 6.34
CA ALA A 44 -3.05 -24.91 6.56
C ALA A 44 -4.10 -25.62 5.68
N ARG A 45 -5.13 -24.90 5.22
CA ARG A 45 -6.19 -25.45 4.35
C ARG A 45 -5.72 -25.66 2.91
N ASP A 46 -4.97 -24.71 2.37
CA ASP A 46 -4.38 -24.78 1.03
C ASP A 46 -3.04 -24.04 0.99
N PRO A 47 -1.93 -24.69 1.39
CA PRO A 47 -0.64 -24.03 1.52
C PRO A 47 -0.14 -23.44 0.19
N GLN A 48 -0.39 -24.12 -0.92
CA GLN A 48 0.12 -23.72 -2.23
C GLN A 48 -0.64 -22.53 -2.79
N GLY A 49 -1.98 -22.59 -2.80
CA GLY A 49 -2.81 -21.47 -3.22
C GLY A 49 -2.60 -20.25 -2.32
N PHE A 50 -2.57 -20.47 -1.01
CA PHE A 50 -2.34 -19.41 -0.04
C PHE A 50 -1.02 -18.69 -0.25
N ILE A 51 0.10 -19.41 -0.44
CA ILE A 51 1.41 -18.78 -0.68
C ILE A 51 1.38 -17.95 -1.97
N ASN A 52 0.74 -18.45 -3.04
CA ASN A 52 0.65 -17.72 -4.30
C ASN A 52 -0.13 -16.40 -4.11
N ASP A 53 -1.32 -16.47 -3.52
CA ASP A 53 -2.16 -15.30 -3.27
C ASP A 53 -1.49 -14.31 -2.32
N TRP A 54 -0.82 -14.83 -1.28
CA TRP A 54 -0.07 -14.03 -0.32
C TRP A 54 1.08 -13.28 -0.99
N LEU A 55 1.90 -13.95 -1.81
CA LEU A 55 2.98 -13.32 -2.55
C LEU A 55 2.46 -12.26 -3.52
N GLN A 56 1.34 -12.52 -4.20
CA GLN A 56 0.72 -11.53 -5.06
C GLN A 56 0.26 -10.30 -4.28
N SER A 57 -0.36 -10.48 -3.11
CA SER A 57 -0.74 -9.37 -2.22
C SER A 57 0.49 -8.54 -1.81
N GLN A 58 1.54 -9.20 -1.32
CA GLN A 58 2.77 -8.52 -0.89
C GLN A 58 3.45 -7.77 -2.04
N CYS A 59 3.46 -8.34 -3.25
CA CYS A 59 3.97 -7.65 -4.44
C CYS A 59 3.17 -6.39 -4.78
N ARG A 60 1.83 -6.43 -4.63
CA ARG A 60 0.98 -5.25 -4.85
C ARG A 60 1.24 -4.17 -3.82
N ASP A 61 1.28 -4.54 -2.54
CA ASP A 61 1.55 -3.62 -1.43
C ASP A 61 2.90 -2.93 -1.61
N LEU A 62 3.93 -3.70 -1.99
CA LEU A 62 5.26 -3.16 -2.28
C LEU A 62 5.25 -2.17 -3.44
N LYS A 63 4.53 -2.48 -4.54
CA LYS A 63 4.39 -1.55 -5.67
C LYS A 63 3.72 -0.23 -5.24
N THR A 64 2.68 -0.31 -4.42
CA THR A 64 2.00 0.87 -3.88
C THR A 64 2.90 1.70 -2.96
N MET A 65 3.78 1.07 -2.18
CA MET A 65 4.70 1.78 -1.29
C MET A 65 5.90 2.42 -1.99
N THR A 66 6.32 1.87 -3.13
CA THR A 66 7.58 2.25 -3.79
C THR A 66 7.40 3.12 -5.03
N ASP A 67 6.14 3.40 -5.43
CA ASP A 67 5.78 4.06 -6.69
C ASP A 67 6.48 3.46 -7.92
N VAL A 68 6.90 2.19 -7.82
CA VAL A 68 7.54 1.46 -8.91
C VAL A 68 6.50 1.24 -9.98
N VAL A 69 6.62 2.01 -11.07
CA VAL A 69 5.80 1.86 -12.26
C VAL A 69 6.21 0.59 -13.00
N GLY A 70 5.22 -0.18 -13.45
CA GLY A 70 5.44 -1.36 -14.28
C GLY A 70 5.70 -2.64 -13.49
N ASN A 71 6.42 -3.57 -14.12
CA ASN A 71 6.81 -4.83 -13.50
C ASN A 71 8.24 -5.15 -13.94
N PRO A 72 9.27 -4.72 -13.18
CA PRO A 72 10.66 -4.91 -13.57
C PRO A 72 11.02 -6.35 -13.94
N GLU A 73 10.41 -7.33 -13.27
CA GLU A 73 10.67 -8.74 -13.54
C GLU A 73 10.02 -9.24 -14.84
N GLU A 74 8.86 -8.70 -15.23
CA GLU A 74 8.28 -8.99 -16.55
C GLU A 74 9.08 -8.29 -17.65
N GLU A 75 9.47 -7.02 -17.43
CA GLU A 75 10.27 -6.22 -18.36
C GLU A 75 11.65 -6.84 -18.65
N ARG A 76 12.17 -7.69 -17.76
CA ARG A 76 13.40 -8.46 -18.03
C ARG A 76 13.23 -9.56 -19.07
N ARG A 77 12.00 -10.01 -19.34
CA ARG A 77 11.70 -11.14 -20.23
C ARG A 77 11.41 -10.65 -21.63
N ALA A 78 11.97 -11.31 -22.65
CA ALA A 78 11.79 -10.88 -24.03
C ALA A 78 10.31 -10.91 -24.47
N GLU A 79 9.53 -11.87 -23.95
CA GLU A 79 8.10 -12.04 -24.20
C GLU A 79 7.26 -10.81 -23.85
N PHE A 80 7.72 -9.99 -22.89
CA PHE A 80 7.07 -8.74 -22.52
C PHE A 80 7.04 -7.75 -23.70
N TYR A 81 8.09 -7.72 -24.50
CA TYR A 81 8.21 -6.81 -25.65
C TYR A 81 7.62 -7.36 -26.96
N PHE A 82 7.20 -8.64 -26.97
CA PHE A 82 6.47 -9.24 -28.08
C PHE A 82 4.95 -9.10 -27.97
N GLN A 83 4.46 -8.44 -26.92
CA GLN A 83 3.03 -8.23 -26.73
C GLN A 83 2.43 -7.25 -27.76
N PRO A 84 1.14 -7.39 -28.13
CA PRO A 84 0.51 -6.56 -29.17
C PRO A 84 0.59 -5.04 -28.92
N TRP A 85 0.61 -4.62 -27.64
CA TRP A 85 0.68 -3.22 -27.26
C TRP A 85 2.05 -2.59 -27.55
N ALA A 86 3.13 -3.37 -27.68
CA ALA A 86 4.49 -2.85 -27.78
C ALA A 86 4.69 -1.98 -29.03
N GLN A 87 4.18 -2.44 -30.18
CA GLN A 87 4.27 -1.68 -31.44
C GLN A 87 3.55 -0.33 -31.34
N GLU A 88 2.35 -0.32 -30.76
CA GLU A 88 1.58 0.90 -30.56
C GLU A 88 2.27 1.86 -29.60
N ALA A 89 2.83 1.34 -28.50
CA ALA A 89 3.57 2.12 -27.52
C ALA A 89 4.77 2.83 -28.14
N VAL A 90 5.53 2.13 -29.01
CA VAL A 90 6.65 2.72 -29.76
C VAL A 90 6.17 3.86 -30.67
N CYS A 91 5.09 3.66 -31.43
CA CYS A 91 4.52 4.69 -32.31
C CYS A 91 4.08 5.94 -31.52
N ARG A 92 3.34 5.74 -30.41
CA ARG A 92 2.88 6.84 -29.54
C ARG A 92 4.04 7.60 -28.93
N TYR A 93 5.08 6.89 -28.48
CA TYR A 93 6.28 7.50 -27.92
C TYR A 93 6.98 8.40 -28.94
N PHE A 94 7.23 7.91 -30.15
CA PHE A 94 7.87 8.72 -31.20
C PHE A 94 7.02 9.93 -31.60
N TYR A 95 5.71 9.75 -31.76
CA TYR A 95 4.81 10.87 -32.05
C TYR A 95 4.89 11.94 -30.95
N SER A 96 4.79 11.53 -29.68
CA SER A 96 4.90 12.45 -28.53
C SER A 96 6.24 13.18 -28.51
N LYS A 97 7.35 12.48 -28.77
CA LYS A 97 8.69 13.09 -28.83
C LYS A 97 8.83 14.10 -29.95
N VAL A 98 8.29 13.82 -31.14
CA VAL A 98 8.32 14.78 -32.26
C VAL A 98 7.52 16.03 -31.93
N GLN A 99 6.32 15.88 -31.36
CA GLN A 99 5.50 17.02 -30.93
C GLN A 99 6.19 17.84 -29.85
N GLN A 100 6.82 17.19 -28.87
CA GLN A 100 7.60 17.86 -27.82
C GLN A 100 8.71 18.73 -28.45
N ARG A 101 9.50 18.17 -29.38
CA ARG A 101 10.56 18.93 -30.07
C ARG A 101 10.01 20.09 -30.88
N ARG A 102 8.86 19.92 -31.54
CA ARG A 102 8.21 20.99 -32.28
C ARG A 102 7.81 22.14 -31.35
N GLN A 103 7.20 21.83 -30.21
CA GLN A 103 6.82 22.82 -29.20
C GLN A 103 8.03 23.55 -28.62
N GLU A 104 9.11 22.83 -28.28
CA GLU A 104 10.37 23.42 -27.80
C GLU A 104 10.95 24.41 -28.82
N LEU A 105 10.90 24.09 -30.11
CA LEU A 105 11.35 24.97 -31.19
C LEU A 105 10.45 26.19 -31.38
N GLU A 106 9.13 26.01 -31.41
CA GLU A 106 8.14 27.10 -31.49
C GLU A 106 8.34 28.09 -30.33
N GLN A 107 8.55 27.58 -29.12
CA GLN A 107 8.82 28.39 -27.94
C GLN A 107 10.14 29.15 -28.03
N ALA A 108 11.22 28.48 -28.45
CA ALA A 108 12.55 29.10 -28.60
C ALA A 108 12.58 30.19 -29.69
N LEU A 109 11.80 30.00 -30.76
CA LEU A 109 11.66 30.97 -31.85
C LEU A 109 10.67 32.10 -31.54
N GLY A 110 10.04 32.11 -30.37
CA GLY A 110 9.06 33.13 -29.97
C GLY A 110 7.76 33.08 -30.77
N ILE A 111 7.49 31.97 -31.47
CA ILE A 111 6.26 31.76 -32.24
C ILE A 111 5.15 31.41 -31.25
N ARG A 112 4.51 32.44 -30.68
CA ARG A 112 3.24 32.25 -29.98
C ARG A 112 2.15 32.07 -31.03
N ASN A 113 1.64 30.85 -31.17
CA ASN A 113 0.34 30.65 -31.82
C ASN A 113 -0.69 31.44 -31.01
N THR A 114 -1.21 32.52 -31.60
CA THR A 114 -2.47 33.15 -31.17
C THR A 114 -3.62 32.19 -31.42
#